data_AF-A0A0L0HL29-F1
#
_entry.id   AF-A0A0L0HL29-F1
#
_cell.length_a   1.000
_cell.length_b   1.000
_cell.length_c   1.000
_cell.angle_alpha   90.00
_cell.angle_beta   90.00
_cell.angle_gamma   90.00
#
_symmetry.space_group_name_H-M   'P 1'
#
loop_
_entity.id
_entity.type
_entity.pdbx_description
1 polymer ?
#
loop_
_entity_poly.entity_id
_entity_poly.type
_entity_poly.pdbx_seq_one_letter_code
_entity_poly.pdbx_strand_id
1 'polypeptide(L)'
;MSSTLQPSLQLYRSIRRLHKKLPPALRAIGNGYVKDEFRRHSNADPAFVPGFMQEWTRYRDMLQHQVSASPFEPNTPRGLGRKLEEHELNALNDQQLGQLHALREATRGELTDSR
;
A
#
# COMPACT_ATOMS: atom_id res chain seq x y z
N MET A 1 -13.94 16.75 -27.24
CA MET A 1 -13.98 17.20 -25.84
C MET A 1 -13.22 16.19 -24.99
N SER A 2 -12.02 16.53 -24.49
CA SER A 2 -11.28 15.65 -23.59
C SER A 2 -12.03 15.49 -22.27
N SER A 3 -12.59 14.31 -22.02
CA SER A 3 -13.19 13.99 -20.72
C SER A 3 -12.09 13.86 -19.68
N THR A 4 -11.98 14.83 -18.78
CA THR A 4 -11.09 14.75 -17.61
C THR A 4 -11.58 13.62 -16.71
N LEU A 5 -10.72 12.64 -16.44
CA LEU A 5 -11.04 11.52 -15.54
C LEU A 5 -11.28 12.05 -14.12
N GLN A 6 -12.24 11.48 -13.39
CA GLN A 6 -12.43 11.80 -11.97
C GLN A 6 -11.12 11.60 -11.18
N PRO A 7 -10.78 12.47 -10.20
CA PRO A 7 -9.53 12.39 -9.45
C PRO A 7 -9.27 11.01 -8.82
N SER A 8 -10.30 10.36 -8.29
CA SER A 8 -10.23 9.00 -7.72
C SER A 8 -9.80 7.96 -8.76
N LEU A 9 -10.31 8.05 -10.00
CA LEU A 9 -9.92 7.16 -11.10
C LEU A 9 -8.47 7.41 -11.55
N GLN A 10 -8.02 8.67 -11.52
CA GLN A 10 -6.62 8.99 -11.83
C GLN A 10 -5.68 8.38 -10.78
N LEU A 11 -6.01 8.52 -9.49
CA LEU A 11 -5.26 7.95 -8.38
C LEU A 11 -5.21 6.43 -8.45
N TYR A 12 -6.37 5.78 -8.65
CA TYR A 12 -6.48 4.33 -8.85
C TYR A 12 -5.58 3.84 -9.98
N ARG A 13 -5.62 4.50 -11.16
CA ARG A 13 -4.78 4.15 -12.30
C ARG A 13 -3.30 4.34 -12.01
N SER A 14 -2.93 5.40 -11.29
CA SER A 14 -1.55 5.67 -10.88
C SER A 14 -0.99 4.55 -10.00
N ILE A 15 -1.72 4.19 -8.93
CA ILE A 15 -1.36 3.10 -8.02
C ILE A 15 -1.18 1.78 -8.79
N ARG A 16 -2.12 1.44 -9.68
CA ARG A 16 -2.02 0.21 -10.49
C ARG A 16 -0.83 0.20 -11.44
N ARG A 17 -0.37 1.35 -11.94
CA ARG A 17 0.88 1.42 -12.72
C ARG A 17 2.09 1.15 -11.84
N LEU A 18 2.12 1.65 -10.61
CA LEU A 18 3.21 1.40 -9.67
C LEU A 18 3.25 -0.06 -9.21
N HIS A 19 2.10 -0.69 -9.00
CA HIS A 19 2.03 -2.13 -8.68
C HIS A 19 2.71 -3.02 -9.74
N LYS A 20 2.74 -2.60 -11.02
CA LYS A 20 3.46 -3.34 -12.08
C LYS A 20 4.97 -3.41 -11.86
N LYS A 21 5.53 -2.62 -10.94
CA LYS A 21 6.94 -2.64 -10.54
C LYS A 21 7.19 -3.47 -9.28
N LEU A 22 6.14 -3.93 -8.59
CA LEU A 22 6.25 -4.79 -7.41
C LEU A 22 6.50 -6.25 -7.78
N PRO A 23 7.12 -7.05 -6.89
CA PRO A 23 7.18 -8.51 -7.01
C PRO A 23 5.80 -9.13 -7.27
N PRO A 24 5.71 -10.24 -8.03
CA PRO A 24 4.42 -10.80 -8.48
C PRO A 24 3.41 -11.08 -7.36
N ALA A 25 3.85 -11.65 -6.23
CA ALA A 25 2.98 -11.95 -5.09
C ALA A 25 2.39 -10.67 -4.48
N LEU A 26 3.22 -9.67 -4.20
CA LEU A 26 2.79 -8.38 -3.63
C LEU A 26 1.88 -7.61 -4.61
N ARG A 27 2.17 -7.67 -5.91
CA ARG A 27 1.33 -7.10 -6.95
C ARG A 27 -0.07 -7.72 -6.97
N ALA A 28 -0.17 -9.04 -6.87
CA ALA A 28 -1.45 -9.74 -6.90
C ALA A 28 -2.33 -9.33 -5.72
N ILE A 29 -1.77 -9.39 -4.50
CA ILE A 29 -2.45 -8.99 -3.26
C ILE A 29 -2.88 -7.51 -3.33
N GLY A 30 -1.94 -6.62 -3.66
CA GLY A 30 -2.22 -5.18 -3.75
C GLY A 30 -3.27 -4.83 -4.81
N ASN A 31 -3.25 -5.49 -5.98
CA ASN A 31 -4.25 -5.24 -7.02
C ASN A 31 -5.67 -5.62 -6.58
N GLY A 32 -5.83 -6.72 -5.85
CA GLY A 32 -7.11 -7.11 -5.26
C GLY A 32 -7.58 -6.07 -4.27
N TYR A 33 -6.73 -5.74 -3.29
CA TYR A 33 -7.06 -4.80 -2.23
C TYR A 33 -7.46 -3.41 -2.75
N VAL A 34 -6.65 -2.81 -3.63
CA VAL A 34 -6.94 -1.47 -4.20
C VAL A 34 -8.24 -1.47 -5.00
N LYS A 35 -8.54 -2.56 -5.74
CA LYS A 35 -9.79 -2.68 -6.49
C LYS A 35 -10.99 -2.70 -5.55
N ASP A 36 -10.91 -3.49 -4.49
CA ASP A 36 -12.02 -3.65 -3.56
C ASP A 36 -12.23 -2.39 -2.73
N GLU A 37 -11.16 -1.72 -2.30
CA GLU A 37 -11.29 -0.53 -1.45
C GLU A 37 -11.85 0.68 -2.21
N PHE A 38 -11.38 0.92 -3.44
CA PHE A 38 -11.95 1.97 -4.30
C PHE A 38 -13.41 1.68 -4.70
N ARG A 39 -13.78 0.40 -4.81
CA ARG A 39 -15.18 0.02 -5.03
C ARG A 39 -16.03 0.27 -3.79
N ARG A 40 -15.55 -0.11 -2.59
CA ARG A 40 -16.27 0.14 -1.32
C ARG A 40 -16.49 1.62 -1.09
N HIS A 41 -15.53 2.46 -1.50
CA HIS A 41 -15.60 3.91 -1.37
C HIS A 41 -16.27 4.63 -2.54
N SER A 42 -16.80 3.93 -3.54
CA SER A 42 -17.45 4.59 -4.70
C SER A 42 -18.72 5.35 -4.31
N ASN A 43 -19.37 4.93 -3.21
CA ASN A 43 -20.60 5.51 -2.68
C ASN A 43 -20.43 5.95 -1.22
N ALA A 44 -19.20 6.24 -0.78
CA ALA A 44 -18.94 6.72 0.58
C ALA A 44 -19.60 8.08 0.80
N ASP A 45 -19.92 8.38 2.06
CA ASP A 45 -20.37 9.73 2.45
C ASP A 45 -19.33 10.77 1.99
N PRO A 46 -19.76 11.85 1.31
CA PRO A 46 -18.88 12.93 0.88
C PRO A 46 -17.94 13.46 1.96
N ALA A 47 -18.31 13.39 3.24
CA ALA A 47 -17.49 13.82 4.37
C ALA A 47 -16.19 12.98 4.52
N PHE A 48 -16.20 11.71 4.11
CA PHE A 48 -15.03 10.81 4.24
C PHE A 48 -14.15 10.77 2.98
N VAL A 49 -14.65 11.24 1.83
CA VAL A 49 -13.92 11.22 0.55
C VAL A 49 -12.60 12.00 0.61
N PRO A 50 -12.49 13.18 1.25
CA PRO A 50 -11.21 13.89 1.34
C PRO A 50 -10.12 13.10 2.09
N GLY A 51 -10.48 12.49 3.23
CA GLY A 51 -9.56 11.65 4.00
C GLY A 51 -9.10 10.42 3.23
N PHE A 52 -10.05 9.74 2.57
CA PHE A 52 -9.74 8.64 1.67
C PHE A 52 -8.74 9.05 0.59
N MET A 53 -9.02 10.15 -0.13
CA MET A 53 -8.13 10.63 -1.21
C MET A 53 -6.75 11.02 -0.69
N GLN A 54 -6.66 11.61 0.50
CA GLN A 54 -5.39 11.96 1.13
C GLN A 54 -4.54 10.72 1.43
N GLU A 55 -5.10 9.73 2.13
CA GLU A 55 -4.34 8.53 2.52
C GLU A 55 -3.92 7.70 1.30
N TRP A 56 -4.79 7.56 0.31
CA TRP A 56 -4.45 6.86 -0.92
C TRP A 56 -3.42 7.61 -1.78
N THR A 57 -3.37 8.93 -1.69
CA THR A 57 -2.31 9.74 -2.31
C THR A 57 -0.98 9.50 -1.61
N ARG A 58 -0.96 9.51 -0.27
CA ARG A 58 0.25 9.17 0.52
C ARG A 58 0.77 7.76 0.20
N TYR A 59 -0.12 6.78 0.11
CA TYR A 59 0.24 5.42 -0.29
C TYR A 59 0.88 5.38 -1.69
N ARG A 60 0.28 6.09 -2.66
CA ARG A 60 0.83 6.21 -4.01
C ARG A 60 2.23 6.83 -4.01
N ASP A 61 2.44 7.90 -3.24
CA ASP A 61 3.72 8.61 -3.18
C ASP A 61 4.81 7.76 -2.50
N MET A 62 4.46 7.07 -1.41
CA MET A 62 5.33 6.09 -0.78
C MET A 62 5.73 4.98 -1.76
N LEU A 63 4.76 4.38 -2.46
CA LEU A 63 5.04 3.37 -3.49
C LEU A 63 5.95 3.94 -4.56
N GLN A 64 5.66 5.13 -5.07
CA GLN A 64 6.48 5.79 -6.09
C GLN A 64 7.92 5.91 -5.63
N HIS A 65 8.18 6.31 -4.38
CA HIS A 65 9.54 6.38 -3.84
C HIS A 65 10.21 5.00 -3.75
N GLN A 66 9.48 3.96 -3.32
CA GLN A 66 10.02 2.61 -3.12
C GLN A 66 10.30 1.85 -4.42
N VAL A 67 9.45 2.03 -5.45
CA VAL A 67 9.59 1.36 -6.75
C VAL A 67 10.33 2.18 -7.80
N SER A 68 10.70 3.43 -7.47
CA SER A 68 11.59 4.20 -8.32
C SER A 68 13.03 3.76 -8.05
N ALA A 69 13.66 3.22 -9.09
CA ALA A 69 15.06 2.88 -9.01
C ALA A 69 15.90 4.14 -8.77
N SER A 70 16.97 4.02 -7.97
CA SER A 70 17.92 5.12 -7.83
C SER A 70 18.57 5.38 -9.19
N PRO A 71 18.80 6.65 -9.60
CA PRO A 71 19.60 6.95 -10.81
C PRO A 71 20.99 6.31 -10.78
N PHE A 72 21.52 6.08 -9.57
CA PHE A 72 22.83 5.47 -9.33
C PHE A 72 22.76 3.95 -9.10
N GLU A 73 21.57 3.42 -8.78
CA GLU A 73 21.34 1.99 -8.58
C GLU A 73 20.02 1.58 -9.24
N PRO A 74 20.01 1.43 -10.58
CA PRO A 74 18.80 1.17 -11.36
C PRO A 74 18.15 -0.19 -11.08
N ASN A 75 18.85 -1.11 -10.40
CA ASN A 75 18.39 -2.47 -10.12
C ASN A 75 18.19 -2.78 -8.63
N THR A 76 18.37 -1.80 -7.73
CA THR A 76 18.20 -2.02 -6.28
C THR A 76 16.88 -1.39 -5.81
N PRO A 77 15.86 -2.20 -5.45
CA PRO A 77 14.70 -1.69 -4.74
C PRO A 77 15.14 -1.05 -3.41
N ARG A 78 14.61 0.13 -3.04
CA ARG A 78 14.94 0.81 -1.76
C ARG A 78 14.41 0.10 -0.51
N GLY A 79 14.05 -1.17 -0.62
CA GLY A 79 13.20 -1.87 0.34
C GLY A 79 11.72 -1.50 0.15
N LEU A 80 10.85 -2.49 0.37
CA LEU A 80 9.40 -2.31 0.33
C LEU A 80 8.88 -2.14 1.76
N GLY A 81 7.91 -1.24 1.92
CA GLY A 81 7.35 -0.90 3.22
C GLY A 81 8.19 0.12 4.01
N ARG A 82 7.69 0.47 5.19
CA ARG A 82 8.36 1.37 6.13
C ARG A 82 8.14 0.86 7.55
N LYS A 83 8.96 1.34 8.48
CA LYS A 83 8.70 1.12 9.90
C LYS A 83 7.42 1.87 10.29
N LEU A 84 6.63 1.25 11.16
CA LEU A 84 5.52 1.92 11.81
C LEU A 84 6.09 2.87 12.86
N GLU A 85 5.60 4.09 12.86
CA GLU A 85 5.92 5.08 13.88
C GLU A 85 5.17 4.74 15.18
N GLU A 86 5.67 5.23 16.31
CA GLU A 86 5.08 4.94 17.62
C GLU A 86 3.60 5.33 17.72
N HIS A 87 3.22 6.48 17.16
CA HIS A 87 1.83 6.93 17.14
C HIS A 87 0.90 6.02 16.33
N GLU A 88 1.42 5.32 15.31
CA GLU A 88 0.64 4.41 14.48
C GLU A 88 0.43 3.07 15.16
N LEU A 89 1.44 2.62 15.92
CA LEU A 89 1.31 1.45 16.79
C LEU A 89 0.30 1.71 17.90
N ASN A 90 0.33 2.90 18.50
CA ASN A 90 -0.60 3.30 19.56
C ASN A 90 -2.04 3.48 19.06
N ALA A 91 -2.25 3.63 17.75
CA ALA A 91 -3.58 3.72 17.15
C ALA A 91 -4.23 2.34 16.92
N LEU A 92 -3.48 1.25 17.05
CA LEU A 92 -4.00 -0.11 16.93
C LEU A 92 -4.66 -0.56 18.24
N ASN A 93 -5.78 -1.28 18.13
CA ASN A 93 -6.38 -1.94 19.29
C ASN A 93 -5.63 -3.24 19.65
N ASP A 94 -5.94 -3.80 20.82
CA ASP A 94 -5.27 -5.01 21.34
C ASP A 94 -5.32 -6.20 20.37
N GLN A 95 -6.45 -6.38 19.68
CA GLN A 95 -6.61 -7.44 18.69
C GLN A 95 -5.69 -7.21 17.48
N GLN A 96 -5.62 -5.99 16.96
CA GLN A 96 -4.76 -5.62 15.84
C GLN A 96 -3.28 -5.73 16.20
N LEU A 97 -2.91 -5.33 17.42
CA LEU A 97 -1.55 -5.51 17.95
C LEU A 97 -1.19 -7.00 18.07
N GLY A 98 -2.10 -7.82 18.58
CA GLY A 98 -1.93 -9.27 18.65
C GLY A 98 -1.73 -9.91 17.27
N GLN A 99 -2.52 -9.50 16.27
CA GLN A 99 -2.38 -9.96 14.88
C GLN A 99 -1.05 -9.53 14.26
N LEU A 100 -0.65 -8.28 14.46
CA LEU A 100 0.63 -7.77 13.97
C LEU A 100 1.81 -8.53 14.61
N HIS A 101 1.73 -8.83 15.91
CA HIS A 101 2.71 -9.64 16.62
C HIS A 101 2.77 -11.07 16.06
N ALA A 102 1.62 -11.74 15.88
CA ALA A 102 1.57 -13.09 15.31
C ALA A 102 2.17 -13.15 13.89
N LEU A 103 1.90 -12.13 13.07
CA LEU A 103 2.48 -12.01 11.73
C LEU A 103 4.02 -11.88 11.79
N ARG A 104 4.53 -11.08 12.74
CA ARG A 104 5.98 -10.93 12.95
C ARG A 104 6.64 -12.25 13.35
N GLU A 105 6.03 -13.02 14.25
CA GLU A 105 6.58 -14.30 14.67
C GLU A 105 6.54 -15.35 13.55
N ALA A 106 5.46 -15.41 12.77
CA ALA A 106 5.35 -16.32 11.62
C ALA A 106 6.47 -16.08 10.59
N THR A 107 6.74 -14.82 10.25
CA THR A 107 7.80 -14.45 9.30
C THR A 107 9.22 -14.66 9.83
N ARG A 108 9.42 -14.66 11.16
CA ARG A 108 10.70 -15.03 11.78
C ARG A 108 10.91 -16.54 11.83
N GLY A 109 9.83 -17.31 12.05
CA GLY A 109 9.87 -18.77 12.10
C GLY A 109 10.15 -19.43 10.74
N GLU A 110 9.58 -18.91 9.65
CA GLU A 110 9.85 -19.41 8.29
C GLU A 110 11.33 -19.28 7.87
N LEU A 111 12.08 -18.32 8.43
CA LEU A 111 13.53 -18.19 8.19
C LEU A 111 14.36 -19.28 8.90
N THR A 112 13.78 -19.99 9.87
CA THR A 112 14.46 -21.06 10.63
C THR A 112 14.16 -22.47 10.16
N ASP A 113 13.14 -22.64 9.30
CA ASP A 113 12.73 -23.94 8.77
C ASP A 113 13.01 -24.01 7.25
N SER A 114 14.30 -23.89 6.92
CA SER A 114 14.87 -24.29 5.63
C SER A 114 16.10 -25.13 5.95
N ARG A 115 15.88 -26.41 6.25
CA ARG A 115 16.93 -27.40 6.45
C ARG A 115 16.74 -28.57 5.49
#